data_AF-A0A753B9D1-F1
#
_entry.id   AF-A0A753B9D1-F1
#
_cell.length_a   1.000
_cell.length_b   1.000
_cell.length_c   1.000
_cell.angle_alpha   90.00
_cell.angle_beta   90.00
_cell.angle_gamma   90.00
#
_symmetry.space_group_name_H-M   'P 1'
#
loop_
_entity.id
_entity.type
_entity.pdbx_description
1 polymer ?
#
loop_
_entity_poly.entity_id
_entity_poly.type
_entity_poly.pdbx_seq_one_letter_code
_entity_poly.pdbx_strand_id
1 'polypeptide(L)' 'MEELETIIMELLVNAGAARSQALTALQLARKGDFAGAEQAMEESHDYVKLAHKIQTQLIGID' A
#
# COMPACT_ATOMS: atom_id res chain seq x y z
N MET A 1 -12.00 13.43 -16.98
CA MET A 1 -11.25 12.24 -17.44
C MET A 1 -9.88 12.21 -16.78
N GLU A 2 -9.09 13.28 -16.91
CA GLU A 2 -7.77 13.43 -16.25
C GLU A 2 -7.81 13.28 -14.72
N GLU A 3 -8.86 13.75 -14.04
CA GLU A 3 -8.99 13.62 -12.59
C GLU A 3 -9.19 12.16 -12.14
N LEU A 4 -10.05 11.41 -12.83
CA LEU A 4 -10.26 9.99 -12.55
C LEU A 4 -8.99 9.18 -12.82
N GLU A 5 -8.28 9.46 -13.91
CA GLU A 5 -6.99 8.84 -14.22
C GLU A 5 -5.95 9.12 -13.13
N THR A 6 -5.90 10.36 -12.62
CA THR A 6 -5.00 10.73 -11.51
C THR A 6 -5.32 9.94 -10.24
N ILE A 7 -6.60 9.82 -9.89
CA ILE A 7 -7.06 9.06 -8.72
C ILE A 7 -6.70 7.57 -8.87
N ILE A 8 -6.89 7.00 -10.07
CA ILE A 8 -6.53 5.61 -10.36
C ILE A 8 -5.00 5.42 -10.26
N MET A 9 -4.21 6.35 -10.77
CA MET A 9 -2.75 6.30 -10.66
C MET A 9 -2.29 6.35 -9.20
N GLU A 10 -2.89 7.22 -8.38
CA GLU A 10 -2.60 7.29 -6.95
C GLU A 10 -2.97 5.98 -6.22
N LEU A 11 -4.10 5.37 -6.57
CA LEU A 11 -4.48 4.04 -6.08
C LEU A 11 -3.43 2.98 -6.42
N LEU A 12 -2.99 2.93 -7.68
CA LEU A 12 -1.99 1.97 -8.17
C LEU A 12 -0.64 2.14 -7.44
N VAL A 13 -0.20 3.37 -7.24
CA VAL A 13 1.05 3.67 -6.54
C VAL A 13 0.98 3.20 -5.09
N ASN A 14 -0.09 3.54 -4.36
CA ASN A 14 -0.25 3.12 -2.96
C ASN A 14 -0.36 1.58 -2.83
N ALA A 15 -1.14 0.93 -3.70
CA ALA A 15 -1.24 -0.54 -3.71
C ALA A 15 0.11 -1.22 -4.04
N GLY A 16 0.87 -0.65 -4.98
CA GLY A 16 2.22 -1.11 -5.33
C GLY A 16 3.20 -0.96 -4.17
N ALA A 17 3.18 0.19 -3.48
CA ALA A 17 4.01 0.45 -2.31
C ALA A 17 3.70 -0.50 -1.14
N ALA A 18 2.42 -0.72 -0.84
CA ALA A 18 1.98 -1.71 0.15
C ALA A 18 2.54 -3.10 -0.15
N ARG A 19 2.37 -3.58 -1.40
CA ARG A 19 2.90 -4.88 -1.82
C ARG A 19 4.42 -4.94 -1.69
N SER A 20 5.13 -3.88 -2.10
CA SER A 20 6.59 -3.83 -1.99
C SER A 20 7.04 -3.95 -0.53
N GLN A 21 6.41 -3.22 0.38
CA GLN A 21 6.76 -3.25 1.80
C GLN A 21 6.42 -4.59 2.47
N ALA A 22 5.29 -5.22 2.12
CA ALA A 22 4.99 -6.58 2.57
C ALA A 22 6.07 -7.59 2.11
N LEU A 23 6.58 -7.46 0.88
CA LEU A 23 7.68 -8.31 0.40
C LEU A 23 8.99 -8.02 1.13
N THR A 24 9.30 -6.76 1.42
CA THR A 24 10.45 -6.36 2.26
C THR A 24 10.34 -6.99 3.65
N ALA A 25 9.17 -6.91 4.29
CA ALA A 25 8.95 -7.51 5.60
C ALA A 25 9.22 -9.02 5.59
N LEU A 26 8.71 -9.74 4.59
CA LEU A 26 8.99 -11.18 4.42
C LEU A 26 10.48 -11.45 4.23
N GLN A 27 11.20 -10.62 3.48
CA GLN A 27 12.64 -10.75 3.28
C GLN A 27 13.43 -10.52 4.57
N LEU A 28 13.05 -9.53 5.39
CA LEU A 28 13.68 -9.22 6.66
C LEU A 28 13.43 -10.31 7.70
N ALA A 29 12.19 -10.79 7.81
CA ALA A 29 11.82 -11.90 8.70
C ALA A 29 12.62 -13.17 8.37
N ARG A 30 12.81 -13.49 7.08
CA ARG A 30 13.64 -14.63 6.64
C ARG A 30 15.11 -14.51 7.04
N LYS A 31 15.61 -13.29 7.24
CA LYS A 31 16.97 -13.01 7.71
C LYS A 31 17.08 -12.96 9.23
N GLY A 32 15.97 -13.14 9.96
CA GLY A 32 15.90 -13.02 11.42
C GLY A 32 15.79 -11.57 11.92
N ASP A 33 15.66 -10.60 11.02
CA ASP A 33 15.42 -9.19 11.38
C ASP A 33 13.92 -8.95 11.55
N PHE A 34 13.40 -9.32 12.72
CA PHE A 34 11.97 -9.18 13.02
C PHE A 34 11.56 -7.73 13.30
N ALA A 35 12.45 -6.91 13.86
CA ALA A 35 12.15 -5.50 14.10
C ALA A 35 11.99 -4.73 12.79
N GLY A 36 12.90 -4.94 11.83
CA GLY A 36 12.77 -4.37 10.49
C GLY A 36 11.56 -4.93 9.74
N ALA A 37 11.24 -6.22 9.92
CA ALA A 37 10.04 -6.81 9.33
C ALA A 37 8.75 -6.19 9.86
N GLU A 38 8.67 -5.93 11.16
CA GLU A 38 7.52 -5.29 11.79
C GLU A 38 7.36 -3.85 11.29
N GLN A 39 8.44 -3.08 11.21
CA GLN A 39 8.42 -1.73 10.63
C GLN A 39 7.93 -1.74 9.17
N ALA A 40 8.46 -2.63 8.33
CA ALA A 40 8.02 -2.75 6.94
C ALA A 40 6.54 -3.19 6.83
N MET A 41 6.04 -4.01 7.76
CA MET A 41 4.61 -4.35 7.82
C MET A 41 3.75 -3.15 8.23
N GLU A 42 4.20 -2.31 9.15
CA GLU A 42 3.50 -1.09 9.54
C GLU A 42 3.40 -0.11 8.35
N GLU A 43 4.50 0.10 7.63
CA GLU A 43 4.52 0.92 6.41
C GLU A 43 3.60 0.34 5.32
N SER A 44 3.64 -0.98 5.12
CA SER A 44 2.72 -1.69 4.21
C SER A 44 1.25 -1.43 4.58
N HIS A 45 0.93 -1.53 5.87
CA HIS A 45 -0.43 -1.32 6.36
C HIS A 45 -0.92 0.12 6.12
N ASP A 46 -0.06 1.11 6.27
CA ASP A 46 -0.42 2.51 6.01
C ASP A 46 -0.67 2.78 4.52
N TYR A 47 0.15 2.21 3.63
CA TYR A 47 -0.14 2.28 2.18
C TYR A 47 -1.44 1.57 1.81
N VAL A 48 -1.76 0.43 2.44
CA VAL A 48 -3.06 -0.24 2.26
C VAL A 48 -4.21 0.68 2.69
N LYS A 49 -4.11 1.37 3.82
CA LYS A 49 -5.16 2.31 4.27
C LYS A 49 -5.37 3.43 3.24
N LEU A 50 -4.30 3.98 2.69
CA LEU A 50 -4.37 5.02 1.66
C LEU A 50 -5.06 4.51 0.40
N ALA A 51 -4.63 3.35 -0.11
CA ALA A 51 -5.26 2.71 -1.26
C ALA A 51 -6.75 2.40 -1.01
N HIS A 52 -7.10 1.87 0.17
CA HIS A 52 -8.48 1.59 0.53
C HIS A 52 -9.35 2.84 0.62
N LYS A 53 -8.81 3.95 1.16
CA LYS A 53 -9.53 5.22 1.20
C LYS A 53 -9.89 5.71 -0.20
N ILE A 54 -8.94 5.65 -1.14
CA ILE A 54 -9.16 6.01 -2.55
C ILE A 54 -10.20 5.07 -3.17
N GLN A 55 -10.09 3.76 -2.91
CA GLN A 55 -11.07 2.79 -3.39
C GLN A 55 -12.48 3.08 -2.87
N THR A 56 -12.64 3.43 -1.58
CA THR A 56 -13.95 3.80 -1.01
C THR A 56 -14.51 5.05 -1.67
N GLN A 57 -13.66 6.06 -1.96
CA GLN A 57 -14.08 7.24 -2.70
C GLN A 57 -14.57 6.88 -4.10
N LEU A 58 -13.85 6.03 -4.83
CA LEU A 58 -14.24 5.58 -6.17
C LEU A 58 -15.57 4.81 -6.18
N ILE A 59 -15.81 3.93 -5.20
CA ILE A 59 -17.09 3.22 -5.06
C ILE A 59 -18.25 4.21 -4.80
N GLY A 60 -18.01 5.28 -4.06
CA GLY A 60 -19.02 6.30 -3.77
C GLY A 60 -19.27 7.30 -4.90
N ILE A 61 -18.57 7.19 -6.03
CA ILE A 61 -18.80 7.99 -7.24
C ILE A 61 -19.86 7.34 -8.15
N ASP A 62 -20.28 6.10 -7.87
CA ASP A 62 -21.47 5.47 -8.46
C ASP A 62 -22.78 6.08 -7.92
#